data_AF-A0A924VHS3-F1
#
_entry.id   AF-A0A924VHS3-F1
#
_cell.length_a   1.000
_cell.length_b   1.000
_cell.length_c   1.000
_cell.angle_alpha   90.00
_cell.angle_beta   90.00
_cell.angle_gamma   90.00
#
_symmetry.space_group_name_H-M   'P 1'
#
loop_
_entity.id
_entity.type
_entity.pdbx_description
1 polymer ?
#
loop_
_entity_poly.entity_id
_entity_poly.type
_entity_poly.pdbx_seq_one_letter_code
_entity_poly.pdbx_strand_id
1 'polypeptide(L)'
;MSDPGEFVDAALQLEATWQRAIDEEARIGTDLQFYGASVGAVRGTIRDVAQRYPGLGHDEITALSSELWNPPVFERRLAAIVLLQTHVRLLDNSDLTRLEGFLRDARTPALADPLIREVISPLVEALDAP
;
A
#
# COMPACT_ATOMS: atom_id res chain seq x y z
N MET A 1 11.66 -10.93 -3.28
CA MET A 1 10.30 -10.38 -3.40
C MET A 1 9.49 -11.35 -4.23
N SER A 2 8.18 -11.40 -4.08
CA SER A 2 7.29 -12.19 -4.96
C SER A 2 7.19 -11.56 -6.35
N ASP A 3 6.79 -12.33 -7.37
CA ASP A 3 6.58 -11.80 -8.73
C ASP A 3 5.63 -10.58 -8.76
N PRO A 4 4.49 -10.55 -8.04
CA PRO A 4 3.66 -9.35 -7.95
C PRO A 4 4.37 -8.17 -7.29
N GLY A 5 5.17 -8.42 -6.25
CA GLY A 5 5.95 -7.38 -5.56
C GLY A 5 6.99 -6.75 -6.48
N GLU A 6 7.71 -7.57 -7.25
CA GLU A 6 8.68 -7.11 -8.24
C GLU A 6 8.02 -6.32 -9.37
N PHE A 7 6.85 -6.78 -9.84
CA PHE A 7 6.07 -6.05 -10.83
C PHE A 7 5.67 -4.66 -10.32
N VAL A 8 5.12 -4.56 -9.11
CA VAL A 8 4.72 -3.27 -8.52
C VAL A 8 5.91 -2.33 -8.40
N ASP A 9 7.01 -2.81 -7.84
CA ASP A 9 8.22 -2.00 -7.66
C ASP A 9 8.75 -1.44 -8.99
N ALA A 10 8.89 -2.30 -10.00
CA ALA A 10 9.36 -1.91 -11.32
C ALA A 10 8.40 -0.92 -12.01
N ALA A 11 7.09 -1.14 -11.92
CA ALA A 11 6.09 -0.26 -12.52
C ALA A 11 6.09 1.13 -11.87
N LEU A 12 6.20 1.21 -10.54
CA LEU A 12 6.29 2.49 -9.84
C LEU A 12 7.57 3.26 -10.21
N GLN A 13 8.70 2.57 -10.30
CA GLN A 13 9.96 3.20 -10.71
C GLN A 13 9.94 3.65 -12.18
N LEU A 14 9.22 2.95 -13.06
CA LEU A 14 9.09 3.34 -14.47
C LEU A 14 8.27 4.62 -14.64
N GLU A 15 7.22 4.80 -13.85
CA GLU A 15 6.34 5.98 -13.86
C GLU A 15 6.90 7.17 -13.06
N ALA A 16 8.05 6.98 -12.42
CA ALA A 16 8.62 7.92 -11.48
C ALA A 16 9.34 9.09 -12.18
N THR A 17 9.28 10.27 -11.54
CA THR A 17 10.09 11.43 -11.94
C THR A 17 10.80 12.04 -10.74
N TRP A 18 12.09 12.34 -10.90
CA TRP A 18 12.91 12.93 -9.85
C TRP A 18 12.33 14.26 -9.33
N GLN A 19 11.74 15.07 -10.21
CA GLN A 19 11.11 16.33 -9.82
C GLN A 19 9.94 16.09 -8.86
N ARG A 20 9.07 15.11 -9.17
CA ARG A 20 7.95 14.77 -8.29
C ARG A 20 8.45 14.20 -6.96
N ALA A 21 9.50 13.37 -6.98
CA ALA A 21 10.10 12.83 -5.76
C ALA A 21 10.53 13.96 -4.81
N ILE A 22 11.28 14.95 -5.32
CA ILE A 22 11.72 16.12 -4.53
C ILE A 22 10.53 16.93 -4.03
N ASP A 23 9.57 17.22 -4.90
CA ASP A 23 8.41 18.05 -4.56
C ASP A 23 7.54 17.36 -3.48
N GLU A 24 7.34 16.04 -3.56
CA GLU A 24 6.57 15.27 -2.59
C GLU A 24 7.32 15.08 -1.27
N GLU A 25 8.63 14.84 -1.30
CA GLU A 25 9.48 14.77 -0.11
C GLU A 25 9.41 16.08 0.68
N ALA A 26 9.61 17.22 0.00
CA ALA A 26 9.54 18.54 0.61
C ALA A 26 8.15 18.87 1.17
N ARG A 27 7.08 18.43 0.49
CA ARG A 27 5.70 18.66 0.91
C ARG A 27 5.29 17.79 2.11
N ILE A 28 5.72 16.54 2.15
CA ILE A 28 5.30 15.57 3.17
C ILE A 28 6.16 15.69 4.43
N GLY A 29 7.46 15.97 4.29
CA GLY A 29 8.37 16.17 5.43
C GLY A 29 8.54 14.91 6.28
N THR A 30 9.01 13.82 5.67
CA THR A 30 9.24 12.52 6.31
C THR A 30 10.62 11.97 5.94
N ASP A 31 11.09 10.94 6.62
CA ASP A 31 12.35 10.24 6.36
C ASP A 31 12.21 9.07 5.37
N LEU A 32 11.03 8.93 4.75
CA LEU A 32 10.80 7.98 3.67
C LEU A 32 11.50 8.42 2.38
N GLN A 33 11.89 7.44 1.58
CA GLN A 33 12.36 7.64 0.22
C GLN A 33 11.15 7.81 -0.72
N PHE A 34 11.36 8.53 -1.83
CA PHE A 34 10.35 8.79 -2.85
C PHE A 34 10.87 8.36 -4.21
N TYR A 35 10.08 7.60 -4.94
CA TYR A 35 10.34 7.34 -6.36
C TYR A 35 9.89 8.53 -7.22
N GLY A 36 8.83 9.24 -6.80
CA GLY A 36 8.15 10.28 -7.57
C GLY A 36 7.10 9.70 -8.51
N ALA A 37 6.45 8.59 -8.14
CA ALA A 37 5.33 8.03 -8.90
C ALA A 37 4.01 8.67 -8.43
N SER A 38 3.15 9.06 -9.37
CA SER A 38 1.88 9.70 -9.00
C SER A 38 0.93 8.73 -8.29
N VAL A 39 -0.01 9.25 -7.47
CA VAL A 39 -1.09 8.44 -6.88
C VAL A 39 -1.90 7.68 -7.94
N GLY A 40 -2.09 8.29 -9.12
CA GLY A 40 -2.75 7.63 -10.26
C GLY A 40 -1.97 6.43 -10.78
N ALA A 41 -0.64 6.55 -10.88
CA ALA A 41 0.24 5.44 -11.26
C ALA A 41 0.22 4.32 -10.21
N VAL A 42 0.20 4.66 -8.92
CA VAL A 42 0.05 3.66 -7.84
C VAL A 42 -1.26 2.88 -7.97
N ARG A 43 -2.40 3.59 -8.14
CA ARG A 43 -3.71 2.94 -8.29
C ARG A 43 -3.80 2.11 -9.58
N GLY A 44 -3.23 2.61 -10.68
CA GLY A 44 -3.13 1.88 -11.94
C GLY A 44 -2.32 0.60 -11.80
N THR A 45 -1.16 0.67 -11.16
CA THR A 45 -0.27 -0.48 -10.93
C THR A 45 -0.96 -1.57 -10.11
N ILE A 46 -1.63 -1.22 -9.01
CA ILE A 46 -2.38 -2.20 -8.20
C ILE A 46 -3.56 -2.80 -8.98
N ARG A 47 -4.23 -2.01 -9.81
CA ARG A 47 -5.26 -2.54 -10.72
C ARG A 47 -4.68 -3.55 -11.70
N ASP A 48 -3.49 -3.30 -12.24
CA ASP A 48 -2.81 -4.20 -13.17
C ASP A 48 -2.32 -5.48 -12.49
N VAL A 49 -1.96 -5.43 -11.20
CA VAL A 49 -1.68 -6.64 -10.39
C VAL A 49 -2.89 -7.57 -10.41
N ALA A 50 -4.10 -7.05 -10.16
CA ALA A 50 -5.31 -7.87 -10.16
C ALA A 50 -5.62 -8.50 -11.52
N GLN A 51 -5.21 -7.86 -12.62
CA GLN A 51 -5.37 -8.42 -13.97
C GLN A 51 -4.31 -9.47 -14.30
N ARG A 52 -3.06 -9.23 -13.89
CA ARG A 52 -1.89 -10.05 -14.23
C ARG A 52 -1.77 -11.29 -13.35
N TYR A 53 -2.19 -11.17 -12.09
CA TYR A 53 -2.11 -12.23 -11.09
C TYR A 53 -3.53 -12.54 -10.58
N PRO A 54 -4.40 -13.14 -11.41
CA PRO A 54 -5.74 -13.47 -10.97
C PRO A 54 -5.69 -14.53 -9.87
N GLY A 55 -6.55 -14.38 -8.86
CA GLY A 55 -6.72 -15.38 -7.80
C GLY A 55 -5.82 -15.23 -6.57
N LEU A 56 -5.21 -14.06 -6.34
CA LEU A 56 -4.59 -13.75 -5.05
C LEU A 56 -5.65 -13.84 -3.94
N GLY A 57 -5.45 -14.76 -3.01
CA GLY A 57 -6.30 -14.94 -1.83
C GLY A 57 -5.83 -14.09 -0.66
N HIS A 58 -6.44 -14.31 0.50
CA HIS A 58 -6.09 -13.60 1.74
C HIS A 58 -4.59 -13.64 2.05
N ASP A 59 -3.99 -14.84 2.02
CA ASP A 59 -2.58 -15.03 2.39
C ASP A 59 -1.64 -14.34 1.40
N GLU A 60 -1.92 -14.39 0.09
CA GLU A 60 -1.11 -13.70 -0.90
C GLU A 60 -1.24 -12.17 -0.79
N ILE A 61 -2.44 -11.66 -0.52
CA ILE A 61 -2.67 -10.21 -0.35
C ILE A 61 -1.96 -9.68 0.90
N THR A 62 -2.02 -10.40 2.01
CA THR A 62 -1.38 -9.98 3.27
C THR A 62 0.15 -10.12 3.21
N ALA A 63 0.66 -11.15 2.52
CA ALA A 63 2.08 -11.28 2.21
C ALA A 63 2.57 -10.14 1.32
N LEU A 64 1.89 -9.88 0.19
CA LEU A 64 2.27 -8.83 -0.75
C LEU A 64 2.22 -7.44 -0.10
N SER A 65 1.19 -7.13 0.70
CA SER A 65 1.14 -5.85 1.40
C SER A 65 2.34 -5.65 2.34
N SER A 66 2.82 -6.72 2.98
CA SER A 66 4.00 -6.70 3.84
C SER A 66 5.30 -6.51 3.04
N GLU A 67 5.42 -7.17 1.89
CA GLU A 67 6.56 -6.97 0.98
C GLU A 67 6.65 -5.54 0.43
N LEU A 68 5.49 -4.95 0.13
CA LEU A 68 5.40 -3.57 -0.35
C LEU A 68 5.69 -2.57 0.78
N TRP A 69 5.25 -2.86 2.01
CA TRP A 69 5.44 -1.97 3.16
C TRP A 69 6.88 -1.94 3.69
N ASN A 70 7.59 -3.07 3.62
CA ASN A 70 8.88 -3.25 4.29
C ASN A 70 9.94 -2.21 3.88
N PRO A 71 10.16 -1.90 2.58
CA PRO A 71 11.04 -0.80 2.21
C PRO A 71 10.46 0.56 2.65
N PRO A 72 11.29 1.48 3.17
CA PRO A 72 10.85 2.81 3.59
C PRO A 72 10.64 3.74 2.38
N VAL A 73 9.86 3.30 1.39
CA VAL A 73 9.53 4.05 0.17
C VAL A 73 8.05 4.42 0.20
N PHE A 74 7.74 5.71 0.05
CA PHE A 74 6.39 6.24 0.16
C PHE A 74 5.41 5.56 -0.80
N GLU A 75 5.75 5.47 -2.07
CA GLU A 75 4.86 4.93 -3.10
C GLU A 75 4.63 3.43 -2.94
N ARG A 76 5.63 2.68 -2.46
CA ARG A 76 5.46 1.25 -2.16
C ARG A 76 4.50 1.03 -0.98
N ARG A 77 4.62 1.83 0.07
CA ARG A 77 3.69 1.78 1.21
C ARG A 77 2.29 2.23 0.81
N LEU A 78 2.18 3.27 -0.01
CA LEU A 78 0.90 3.68 -0.58
C LEU A 78 0.28 2.57 -1.44
N ALA A 79 1.09 1.86 -2.23
CA ALA A 79 0.65 0.70 -3.01
C ALA A 79 0.14 -0.44 -2.11
N ALA A 80 0.79 -0.70 -0.97
CA ALA A 80 0.29 -1.66 0.03
C ALA A 80 -1.10 -1.25 0.56
N ILE A 81 -1.32 0.04 0.86
CA ILE A 81 -2.62 0.55 1.31
C ILE A 81 -3.68 0.38 0.23
N VAL A 82 -3.38 0.73 -1.02
CA VAL A 82 -4.32 0.57 -2.14
C VAL A 82 -4.63 -0.90 -2.40
N LEU A 83 -3.65 -1.80 -2.27
CA LEU A 83 -3.86 -3.24 -2.36
C LEU A 83 -4.83 -3.73 -1.28
N LEU A 84 -4.61 -3.37 -0.02
CA LEU A 84 -5.46 -3.75 1.10
C LEU A 84 -6.86 -3.14 0.97
N GLN A 85 -6.97 -1.87 0.59
CA GLN A 85 -8.24 -1.19 0.33
C GLN A 85 -9.08 -1.93 -0.72
N THR A 86 -8.45 -2.33 -1.82
CA THR A 86 -9.15 -3.02 -2.92
C THR A 86 -9.56 -4.46 -2.56
N HIS A 87 -8.94 -5.04 -1.53
CA HIS A 87 -9.19 -6.41 -1.08
C HIS A 87 -9.69 -6.48 0.37
N VAL A 88 -10.24 -5.38 0.91
CA VAL A 88 -10.59 -5.28 2.34
C VAL A 88 -11.57 -6.37 2.80
N ARG A 89 -12.39 -6.89 1.89
CA ARG A 89 -13.34 -7.99 2.15
C ARG A 89 -12.70 -9.36 2.32
N LEU A 90 -11.43 -9.52 1.94
CA LEU A 90 -10.67 -10.74 2.18
C LEU A 90 -10.02 -10.73 3.56
N LEU A 91 -9.85 -9.55 4.17
CA LEU A 91 -9.18 -9.38 5.45
C LEU A 91 -10.08 -9.82 6.61
N ASP A 92 -9.46 -10.27 7.69
CA ASP A 92 -10.16 -10.67 8.91
C ASP A 92 -9.50 -10.12 10.19
N ASN A 93 -9.96 -10.57 11.36
CA ASN A 93 -9.46 -10.08 12.63
C ASN A 93 -7.96 -10.40 12.88
N SER A 94 -7.41 -11.41 12.20
CA SER A 94 -6.00 -11.80 12.32
C SER A 94 -5.05 -10.78 11.69
N ASP A 95 -5.55 -9.95 10.77
CA ASP A 95 -4.77 -8.89 10.11
C ASP A 95 -4.55 -7.65 10.96
N LEU A 96 -5.36 -7.44 12.01
CA LEU A 96 -5.33 -6.21 12.80
C LEU A 96 -3.95 -5.95 13.43
N THR A 97 -3.23 -7.00 13.83
CA THR A 97 -1.86 -6.87 14.35
C THR A 97 -0.89 -6.37 13.28
N ARG A 98 -1.05 -6.80 12.03
CA ARG A 98 -0.23 -6.33 10.91
C ARG A 98 -0.52 -4.85 10.60
N LEU A 99 -1.80 -4.50 10.53
CA LEU A 99 -2.24 -3.12 10.24
C LEU A 99 -1.82 -2.15 11.36
N GLU A 100 -1.82 -2.60 12.61
CA GLU A 100 -1.28 -1.85 13.74
C GLU A 100 0.23 -1.61 13.61
N GLY A 101 0.98 -2.63 13.19
CA GLY A 101 2.40 -2.50 12.88
C GLY A 101 2.66 -1.48 11.76
N PHE A 102 1.86 -1.50 10.71
CA PHE A 102 1.92 -0.50 9.63
C PHE A 102 1.64 0.91 10.15
N LEU A 103 0.63 1.11 11.01
CA LEU A 103 0.35 2.43 11.59
C LEU A 103 1.52 2.98 12.40
N ARG A 104 2.15 2.15 13.24
CA ARG A 104 3.31 2.57 14.04
C ARG A 104 4.49 2.99 13.17
N ASP A 105 4.67 2.35 12.03
CA ASP A 105 5.77 2.60 11.11
C ASP A 105 5.36 3.50 9.93
N ALA A 106 4.17 4.12 9.92
CA ALA A 106 3.72 4.94 8.78
C ALA A 106 4.54 6.24 8.58
N ARG A 107 5.12 6.79 9.66
CA ARG A 107 6.01 7.99 9.70
C ARG A 107 5.42 9.30 9.17
N THR A 108 4.24 9.27 8.56
CA THR A 108 3.53 10.45 8.06
C THR A 108 2.01 10.24 8.06
N PRO A 109 1.21 11.28 8.34
CA PRO A 109 -0.26 11.24 8.17
C PRO A 109 -0.67 10.87 6.74
N ALA A 110 0.16 11.19 5.73
CA ALA A 110 -0.12 10.85 4.34
C ALA A 110 -0.23 9.33 4.07
N LEU A 111 0.29 8.48 4.96
CA LEU A 111 0.09 7.03 4.93
C LEU A 111 -0.83 6.55 6.06
N ALA A 112 -0.72 7.13 7.26
CA ALA A 112 -1.54 6.71 8.40
C ALA A 112 -3.04 6.98 8.17
N ASP A 113 -3.41 8.16 7.66
CA ASP A 113 -4.80 8.56 7.46
C ASP A 113 -5.54 7.66 6.45
N PRO A 114 -5.01 7.37 5.24
CA PRO A 114 -5.67 6.44 4.34
C PRO A 114 -5.66 5.00 4.86
N LEU A 115 -4.62 4.55 5.58
CA LEU A 115 -4.62 3.23 6.20
C LEU A 115 -5.76 3.09 7.23
N ILE A 116 -5.99 4.13 8.05
CA ILE A 116 -7.11 4.16 9.00
C ILE A 116 -8.44 4.17 8.26
N ARG A 117 -8.66 5.20 7.43
CA ARG A 117 -9.96 5.50 6.83
C ARG A 117 -10.38 4.47 5.77
N GLU A 118 -9.45 3.95 4.99
CA GLU A 118 -9.74 3.18 3.78
C GLU A 118 -9.50 1.68 3.97
N VAL A 119 -8.88 1.25 5.08
CA VAL A 119 -8.60 -0.17 5.37
C VAL A 119 -9.11 -0.57 6.75
N ILE A 120 -8.62 0.07 7.83
CA ILE A 120 -8.91 -0.36 9.20
C ILE A 120 -10.37 -0.12 9.57
N SER A 121 -10.91 1.09 9.31
CA SER A 121 -12.31 1.40 9.61
C SER A 121 -13.28 0.46 8.88
N PRO A 122 -13.16 0.26 7.54
CA PRO A 122 -14.03 -0.69 6.85
C PRO A 122 -13.87 -2.15 7.31
N LEU A 123 -12.66 -2.58 7.69
CA LEU A 123 -12.43 -3.91 8.25
C LEU A 123 -13.17 -4.08 9.58
N VAL A 124 -13.02 -3.14 10.51
CA VAL A 124 -13.69 -3.20 11.82
C VAL A 124 -15.22 -3.18 11.64
N GLU A 125 -15.74 -2.31 10.76
CA GLU A 125 -17.17 -2.28 10.43
C GLU A 125 -17.68 -3.63 9.89
N ALA A 126 -16.88 -4.33 9.08
CA ALA A 126 -17.23 -5.64 8.56
C ALA A 126 -17.19 -6.75 9.63
N LEU A 127 -16.31 -6.63 10.63
CA LEU A 127 -16.22 -7.57 11.76
C LEU A 127 -17.35 -7.38 12.78
N ASP A 128 -17.85 -6.15 12.93
CA ASP A 128 -18.97 -5.80 13.81
C ASP A 128 -20.35 -6.06 13.17
N ALA A 129 -20.39 -6.37 11.86
CA ALA A 129 -21.63 -6.69 11.17
C ALA A 129 -22.20 -8.04 11.66
N PRO A 130 -23.50 -8.10 12.02
CA PRO A 130 -24.13 -9.29 12.62
C PRO A 130 -24.35 -10.47 11.66
#